data_AF-A0A7H1QDC0-F1
#
_entry.id   AF-A0A7H1QDC0-F1
#
_cell.length_a   1.000
_cell.length_b   1.000
_cell.length_c   1.000
_cell.angle_alpha   90.00
_cell.angle_beta   90.00
_cell.angle_gamma   90.00
#
_symmetry.space_group_name_H-M   'P 1'
#
loop_
_entity.id
_entity.type
_entity.pdbx_description
1 polymer ?
#
loop_
_entity_poly.entity_id
_entity_poly.type
_entity_poly.pdbx_seq_one_letter_code
_entity_poly.pdbx_strand_id
1 'polypeptide(L)'
;MYAPDRAQDLRWIQRAIDLAALCPPAPGAYSVGAVIVGEDGTELASGYSRATGPREHAEEVALAQLPQDDPRLAGATIYSSLEPCSQRSASRTPCARRILEAGIPRVVIAWREPSLFVDDCVGYEQLVEAGVVVVELPDRVSFVVATIMEGVAMSDSDRSQRVDALLNGLPEALPSPQVRAKLRLAAGLTQQDVADAVGVKRVAVTRWELGQTSPRRPHRENYLRLLKGLADRFPEAAKADEGTPTPASDSRGSG
;
A
#
# COMPACT_ATOMS: atom_id res chain seq x y z
N MET A 1 -6.99 -20.63 -19.94
CA MET A 1 -6.24 -19.38 -19.73
C MET A 1 -7.00 -18.61 -18.66
N TYR A 2 -6.60 -18.76 -17.40
CA TYR A 2 -7.17 -18.01 -16.29
C TYR A 2 -6.62 -16.59 -16.40
N ALA A 3 -7.43 -15.65 -16.87
CA ALA A 3 -7.05 -14.24 -16.79
C ALA A 3 -7.44 -13.75 -15.39
N PRO A 4 -6.49 -13.46 -14.49
CA PRO A 4 -6.83 -12.97 -13.16
C PRO A 4 -7.65 -11.67 -13.28
N ASP A 5 -8.89 -11.74 -12.77
CA ASP A 5 -9.79 -10.59 -12.70
C ASP A 5 -9.82 -10.00 -11.27
N ARG A 6 -10.34 -8.78 -11.14
CA ARG A 6 -10.42 -8.11 -9.83
C ARG A 6 -11.20 -8.92 -8.80
N ALA A 7 -12.25 -9.66 -9.20
CA ALA A 7 -13.03 -10.44 -8.26
C ALA A 7 -12.24 -11.65 -7.73
N GLN A 8 -11.38 -12.25 -8.56
CA GLN A 8 -10.43 -13.28 -8.15
C GLN A 8 -9.37 -12.71 -7.21
N ASP A 9 -8.80 -11.55 -7.56
CA ASP A 9 -7.81 -10.88 -6.72
C ASP A 9 -8.39 -10.60 -5.32
N LEU A 10 -9.65 -10.12 -5.25
CA LEU A 10 -10.33 -9.85 -3.99
C LEU A 10 -10.62 -11.12 -3.17
N ARG A 11 -10.81 -12.29 -3.80
CA ARG A 11 -11.00 -13.56 -3.08
C ARG A 11 -9.70 -14.06 -2.50
N TRP A 12 -8.63 -14.06 -3.29
CA TRP A 12 -7.33 -14.56 -2.85
C TRP A 12 -6.65 -13.65 -1.83
N ILE A 13 -6.82 -12.34 -1.97
CA ILE A 13 -6.32 -11.42 -0.95
C ILE A 13 -7.07 -11.57 0.37
N GLN A 14 -8.39 -11.86 0.33
CA GLN A 14 -9.14 -12.18 1.54
C GLN A 14 -8.60 -13.44 2.21
N ARG A 15 -8.31 -14.49 1.42
CA ARG A 15 -7.67 -15.70 1.93
C ARG A 15 -6.32 -15.41 2.60
N ALA A 16 -5.50 -14.53 2.03
CA ALA A 16 -4.24 -14.08 2.63
C ALA A 16 -4.46 -13.33 3.95
N ILE A 17 -5.50 -12.48 4.04
CA ILE A 17 -5.89 -11.80 5.29
C ILE A 17 -6.34 -12.81 6.35
N ASP A 18 -7.16 -13.80 5.97
CA ASP A 18 -7.63 -14.84 6.89
C ASP A 18 -6.47 -15.67 7.45
N LEU A 19 -5.43 -15.92 6.64
CA LEU A 19 -4.19 -16.58 7.09
C LEU A 19 -3.40 -15.70 8.07
N ALA A 20 -3.39 -14.38 7.89
CA ALA A 20 -2.75 -13.47 8.83
C ALA A 20 -3.34 -13.57 10.25
N ALA A 21 -4.65 -13.87 10.36
CA ALA A 21 -5.32 -14.08 11.65
C ALA A 21 -4.82 -15.33 12.41
N LEU A 22 -4.12 -16.26 11.74
CA LEU A 22 -3.55 -17.46 12.35
C LEU A 22 -2.15 -17.24 12.92
N CYS A 23 -1.56 -16.06 12.72
CA CYS A 23 -0.20 -15.77 13.16
C CYS A 23 -0.10 -15.81 14.70
N PRO A 24 0.89 -16.52 15.27
CA PRO A 24 1.25 -16.37 16.66
C PRO A 24 1.50 -14.88 16.99
N PRO A 25 1.02 -14.34 18.11
CA PRO A 25 1.26 -12.95 18.48
C PRO A 25 2.75 -12.71 18.77
N ALA A 26 3.28 -11.59 18.31
CA ALA A 26 4.67 -11.20 18.54
C ALA A 26 4.77 -9.67 18.64
N PRO A 27 5.36 -9.11 19.72
CA PRO A 27 5.61 -7.67 19.82
C PRO A 27 6.54 -7.19 18.70
N GLY A 28 6.21 -6.06 18.07
CA GLY A 28 7.05 -5.44 17.05
C GLY A 28 7.15 -6.20 15.72
N ALA A 29 6.19 -7.09 15.42
CA ALA A 29 6.14 -7.79 14.14
C ALA A 29 4.70 -7.83 13.60
N TYR A 30 4.55 -7.57 12.30
CA TYR A 30 3.27 -7.73 11.63
C TYR A 30 2.86 -9.20 11.54
N SER A 31 1.57 -9.47 11.70
CA SER A 31 0.93 -10.72 11.29
C SER A 31 0.61 -10.64 9.80
N VAL A 32 1.24 -11.45 8.97
CA VAL A 32 1.09 -11.39 7.51
C VAL A 32 0.65 -12.77 7.03
N GLY A 33 -0.20 -12.83 6.01
CA GLY A 33 -0.53 -14.05 5.29
C GLY A 33 -0.23 -13.90 3.80
N ALA A 34 0.11 -15.03 3.16
CA ALA A 34 0.44 -15.10 1.76
C ALA A 34 -0.12 -16.37 1.11
N VAL A 35 -0.53 -16.26 -0.16
CA VAL A 35 -1.05 -17.38 -0.95
C VAL A 35 -0.42 -17.32 -2.35
N ILE A 36 0.04 -18.46 -2.85
CA ILE A 36 0.55 -18.62 -4.22
C ILE A 36 -0.52 -19.38 -5.01
N VAL A 37 -0.95 -18.80 -6.12
CA VAL A 37 -2.01 -19.35 -6.97
C VAL A 37 -1.47 -19.55 -8.37
N GLY A 38 -1.69 -20.73 -8.95
CA GLY A 38 -1.26 -21.09 -10.29
C GLY A 38 -2.06 -20.38 -11.38
N GLU A 39 -1.55 -20.45 -12.61
CA GLU A 39 -2.21 -19.90 -13.81
C GLU A 39 -3.54 -20.60 -14.16
N ASP A 40 -3.91 -21.67 -13.47
CA ASP A 40 -5.20 -22.34 -13.60
C ASP A 40 -6.20 -21.90 -12.50
N GLY A 41 -5.77 -21.02 -11.60
CA GLY A 41 -6.55 -20.55 -10.46
C GLY A 41 -6.52 -21.49 -9.25
N THR A 42 -5.63 -22.49 -9.21
CA THR A 42 -5.46 -23.38 -8.06
C THR A 42 -4.53 -22.77 -7.01
N GLU A 43 -4.85 -22.95 -5.72
CA GLU A 43 -3.91 -22.63 -4.63
C GLU A 43 -2.77 -23.66 -4.66
N LEU A 44 -1.55 -23.20 -4.92
CA LEU A 44 -0.34 -24.04 -4.95
C LEU A 44 0.27 -24.20 -3.56
N ALA A 45 0.31 -23.09 -2.80
CA ALA A 45 0.84 -23.05 -1.45
C ALA A 45 0.31 -21.81 -0.71
N SER A 46 0.33 -21.85 0.61
CA SER A 46 0.00 -20.71 1.46
C SER A 46 0.82 -20.69 2.74
N GLY A 47 0.98 -19.51 3.31
CA GLY A 47 1.80 -19.29 4.49
C GLY A 47 1.31 -18.13 5.32
N TYR A 48 1.70 -18.11 6.58
CA TYR A 48 1.51 -16.97 7.47
C TYR A 48 2.75 -16.78 8.34
N SER A 49 2.98 -15.54 8.77
CA SER A 49 4.14 -15.19 9.56
C SER A 49 4.21 -16.07 10.82
N ARG A 50 5.41 -16.55 11.11
CA ARG A 50 5.72 -17.37 12.29
C ARG A 50 5.08 -18.77 12.32
N ALA A 51 4.56 -19.27 11.20
CA ALA A 51 3.98 -20.62 11.13
C ALA A 51 5.00 -21.74 11.43
N THR A 52 6.23 -21.61 10.90
CA THR A 52 7.28 -22.64 11.00
C THR A 52 8.49 -22.21 11.84
N GLY A 53 8.55 -20.93 12.22
CA GLY A 53 9.61 -20.40 13.09
C GLY A 53 9.43 -18.91 13.39
N PRO A 54 9.98 -18.39 14.50
CA PRO A 54 9.64 -17.06 15.03
C PRO A 54 10.06 -15.88 14.14
N ARG A 55 10.87 -16.13 13.11
CA ARG A 55 11.35 -15.11 12.16
C ARG A 55 10.89 -15.35 10.73
N GLU A 56 10.06 -16.35 10.49
CA GLU A 56 9.59 -16.68 9.15
C GLU A 56 8.50 -15.71 8.70
N HIS A 57 8.64 -15.18 7.48
CA HIS A 57 7.64 -14.33 6.84
C HIS A 57 6.67 -15.20 6.04
N ALA A 58 5.45 -14.70 5.83
CA ALA A 58 4.40 -15.45 5.15
C ALA A 58 4.79 -15.93 3.74
N GLU A 59 5.45 -15.07 2.95
CA GLU A 59 5.89 -15.38 1.60
C GLU A 59 6.97 -16.46 1.58
N GLU A 60 7.87 -16.44 2.56
CA GLU A 60 8.90 -17.47 2.73
C GLU A 60 8.29 -18.81 3.11
N VAL A 61 7.33 -18.82 4.04
CA VAL A 61 6.59 -20.04 4.43
C VAL A 61 5.84 -20.64 3.24
N ALA A 62 5.21 -19.80 2.42
CA ALA A 62 4.47 -20.26 1.25
C ALA A 62 5.42 -20.83 0.17
N LEU A 63 6.49 -20.10 -0.17
CA LEU A 63 7.46 -20.55 -1.18
C LEU A 63 8.21 -21.82 -0.76
N ALA A 64 8.53 -22.00 0.52
CA ALA A 64 9.24 -23.17 1.03
C ALA A 64 8.46 -24.49 0.91
N GLN A 65 7.15 -24.44 0.63
CA GLN A 65 6.33 -25.63 0.39
C GLN A 65 6.41 -26.14 -1.05
N LEU A 66 6.99 -25.36 -1.95
CA LEU A 66 7.13 -25.69 -3.36
C LEU A 66 8.60 -25.99 -3.68
N PRO A 67 8.88 -26.87 -4.64
CA PRO A 67 10.21 -26.98 -5.23
C PRO A 67 10.67 -25.61 -5.75
N GLN A 68 11.96 -25.30 -5.58
CA GLN A 68 12.52 -24.03 -6.06
C GLN A 68 12.32 -23.82 -7.58
N ASP A 69 12.31 -24.93 -8.33
CA ASP A 69 12.21 -24.95 -9.79
C ASP A 69 10.80 -25.36 -10.26
N ASP A 70 9.77 -25.18 -9.42
CA ASP A 70 8.41 -25.59 -9.74
C ASP A 70 7.90 -24.86 -10.99
N PRO A 71 7.61 -25.57 -12.09
CA PRO A 71 7.25 -24.95 -13.37
C PRO A 71 5.94 -24.15 -13.30
N ARG A 72 5.09 -24.41 -12.29
CA ARG A 72 3.82 -23.70 -12.10
C ARG A 72 4.03 -22.25 -11.66
N LEU A 73 5.19 -21.92 -11.10
CA LEU A 73 5.50 -20.57 -10.61
C LEU A 73 5.65 -19.54 -11.74
N ALA A 74 6.07 -19.97 -12.93
CA ALA A 74 6.28 -19.09 -14.08
C ALA A 74 5.00 -18.38 -14.58
N GLY A 75 3.82 -18.92 -14.25
CA GLY A 75 2.52 -18.31 -14.52
C GLY A 75 1.73 -17.95 -13.25
N ALA A 76 2.35 -18.09 -12.08
CA ALA A 76 1.66 -17.93 -10.80
C ALA A 76 1.44 -16.46 -10.41
N THR A 77 0.56 -16.27 -9.45
CA THR A 77 0.38 -15.01 -8.72
C THR A 77 0.57 -15.24 -7.23
N ILE A 78 1.36 -14.39 -6.57
CA ILE A 78 1.40 -14.36 -5.11
C ILE A 78 0.54 -13.21 -4.58
N TYR A 79 -0.33 -13.54 -3.63
CA TYR A 79 -1.17 -12.59 -2.89
C TYR A 79 -0.59 -12.44 -1.50
N SER A 80 -0.17 -11.24 -1.11
CA SER A 80 0.36 -10.96 0.23
C SER A 80 -0.47 -9.88 0.92
N SER A 81 -0.85 -10.12 2.18
CA SER A 81 -1.64 -9.16 2.95
C SER A 81 -0.88 -7.87 3.27
N LEU A 82 0.46 -7.88 3.15
CA LEU A 82 1.36 -6.75 3.32
C LEU A 82 2.38 -6.74 2.17
N GLU A 83 3.01 -5.60 1.91
CA GLU A 83 4.12 -5.50 0.97
C GLU A 83 5.26 -6.46 1.32
N PRO A 84 5.76 -7.26 0.36
CA PRO A 84 6.91 -8.12 0.57
C PRO A 84 8.16 -7.30 0.88
N CYS A 85 8.81 -7.58 2.02
CA CYS A 85 9.93 -6.76 2.46
C CYS A 85 11.10 -6.71 1.45
N SER A 86 11.70 -5.52 1.30
CA SER A 86 12.91 -5.27 0.50
C SER A 86 14.21 -5.53 1.26
N GLN A 87 14.14 -5.56 2.60
CA GLN A 87 15.28 -5.74 3.49
C GLN A 87 14.94 -6.69 4.64
N ARG A 88 15.97 -7.34 5.20
CA ARG A 88 15.85 -8.18 6.39
C ARG A 88 17.11 -8.07 7.24
N SER A 89 16.94 -8.25 8.55
CA SER A 89 18.08 -8.41 9.45
C SER A 89 18.73 -9.79 9.24
N ALA A 90 20.06 -9.85 9.34
CA ALA A 90 20.91 -11.03 9.11
C ALA A 90 20.99 -11.51 7.64
N SER A 91 21.70 -12.62 7.40
CA SER A 91 21.99 -13.24 6.08
C SER A 91 20.76 -13.84 5.36
N ARG A 92 19.54 -13.41 5.72
CA ARG A 92 18.29 -13.91 5.17
C ARG A 92 17.92 -13.14 3.91
N THR A 93 17.56 -13.85 2.84
CA THR A 93 17.04 -13.25 1.61
C THR A 93 15.77 -12.44 1.90
N PRO A 94 15.59 -11.22 1.37
CA PRO A 94 14.33 -10.48 1.44
C PRO A 94 13.19 -11.16 0.68
N CYS A 95 11.93 -10.87 1.04
CA CYS A 95 10.78 -11.53 0.42
C CYS A 95 10.59 -11.10 -1.04
N ALA A 96 10.77 -9.81 -1.34
CA ALA A 96 10.79 -9.34 -2.73
C ALA A 96 11.82 -10.10 -3.57
N ARG A 97 13.04 -10.31 -3.05
CA ARG A 97 14.08 -11.10 -3.74
C ARG A 97 13.70 -12.57 -3.91
N ARG A 98 13.11 -13.23 -2.89
CA ARG A 98 12.65 -14.61 -3.03
C ARG A 98 11.60 -14.77 -4.14
N ILE A 99 10.67 -13.82 -4.24
CA ILE A 99 9.63 -13.81 -5.29
C ILE A 99 10.27 -13.70 -6.68
N LEU A 100 11.29 -12.85 -6.83
CA LEU A 100 12.04 -12.72 -8.08
C LEU A 100 12.82 -13.99 -8.43
N GLU A 101 13.51 -14.58 -7.46
CA GLU A 101 14.25 -15.84 -7.62
C GLU A 101 13.32 -17.01 -7.99
N ALA A 102 12.08 -17.01 -7.47
CA ALA A 102 11.05 -17.97 -7.80
C ALA A 102 10.42 -17.76 -9.20
N GLY A 103 10.73 -16.67 -9.89
CA GLY A 103 10.21 -16.38 -11.23
C GLY A 103 8.71 -16.08 -11.28
N ILE A 104 8.11 -15.64 -10.18
CA ILE A 104 6.68 -15.32 -10.12
C ILE A 104 6.42 -13.97 -10.83
N PRO A 105 5.61 -13.93 -11.90
CA PRO A 105 5.43 -12.72 -12.73
C PRO A 105 4.44 -11.70 -12.16
N ARG A 106 3.62 -12.08 -11.16
CA ARG A 106 2.54 -11.23 -10.64
C ARG A 106 2.44 -11.29 -9.12
N VAL A 107 2.32 -10.12 -8.50
CA VAL A 107 2.17 -9.93 -7.06
C VAL A 107 0.95 -9.04 -6.81
N VAL A 108 0.11 -9.42 -5.85
CA VAL A 108 -1.05 -8.63 -5.42
C VAL A 108 -0.89 -8.33 -3.93
N ILE A 109 -0.91 -7.05 -3.58
CA ILE A 109 -0.75 -6.59 -2.19
C ILE A 109 -1.98 -5.85 -1.69
N ALA A 110 -2.35 -6.11 -0.44
CA ALA A 110 -3.48 -5.43 0.21
C ALA A 110 -3.07 -4.10 0.84
N TRP A 111 -1.85 -4.02 1.36
CA TRP A 111 -1.34 -2.85 2.07
C TRP A 111 0.16 -2.69 1.82
N ARG A 112 0.59 -1.46 1.55
CA ARG A 112 2.02 -1.12 1.58
C ARG A 112 2.52 -1.09 3.00
N GLU A 113 3.77 -1.50 3.22
CA GLU A 113 4.32 -1.53 4.58
C GLU A 113 4.44 -0.09 5.11
N PRO A 114 3.74 0.27 6.21
CA PRO A 114 3.87 1.60 6.78
C PRO A 114 5.21 1.68 7.56
N SER A 115 5.74 2.89 7.66
CA SER A 115 7.01 3.20 8.31
C SER A 115 6.96 3.15 9.85
N LEU A 116 6.40 2.08 10.43
CA LEU A 116 6.33 1.87 11.89
C LEU A 116 7.42 0.92 12.41
N PHE A 117 7.80 -0.08 11.61
CA PHE A 117 8.79 -1.10 11.99
C PHE A 117 9.97 -1.20 11.01
N VAL A 118 9.80 -0.71 9.79
CA VAL A 118 10.85 -0.64 8.77
C VAL A 118 10.78 0.74 8.14
N ASP A 119 11.86 1.51 8.31
CA ASP A 119 12.06 2.75 7.54
C ASP A 119 12.36 2.35 6.09
N ASP A 120 11.67 2.96 5.13
CA ASP A 120 11.91 2.81 3.69
C ASP A 120 11.82 1.37 3.13
N CYS A 121 10.73 0.64 3.42
CA CYS A 121 10.40 -0.55 2.65
C CYS A 121 10.14 -0.15 1.18
N VAL A 122 10.83 -0.83 0.25
CA VAL A 122 10.82 -0.54 -1.20
C VAL A 122 10.61 -1.83 -2.00
N GLY A 123 9.87 -2.78 -1.41
CA GLY A 123 9.69 -4.11 -1.98
C GLY A 123 8.82 -4.07 -3.23
N TYR A 124 7.79 -3.22 -3.20
CA TYR A 124 6.99 -2.89 -4.37
C TYR A 124 7.87 -2.40 -5.52
N GLU A 125 8.75 -1.43 -5.27
CA GLU A 125 9.58 -0.81 -6.30
C GLU A 125 10.55 -1.84 -6.91
N GLN A 126 11.20 -2.66 -6.07
CA GLN A 126 12.09 -3.73 -6.53
C GLN A 126 11.39 -4.72 -7.46
N LEU A 127 10.15 -5.10 -7.15
CA LEU A 127 9.37 -6.02 -7.97
C LEU A 127 8.99 -5.38 -9.31
N VAL A 128 8.50 -4.14 -9.30
CA VAL A 128 8.12 -3.42 -10.53
C VAL A 128 9.33 -3.19 -11.44
N GLU A 129 10.48 -2.79 -10.89
CA GLU A 129 11.71 -2.57 -11.66
C GLU A 129 12.23 -3.86 -12.32
N ALA A 130 12.02 -5.01 -11.68
CA ALA A 130 12.36 -6.32 -12.23
C ALA A 130 11.32 -6.85 -13.25
N GLY A 131 10.26 -6.09 -13.54
CA GLY A 131 9.24 -6.46 -14.53
C GLY A 131 8.08 -7.29 -13.99
N VAL A 132 7.95 -7.44 -12.67
CA VAL A 132 6.80 -8.10 -12.04
C VAL A 132 5.59 -7.17 -12.09
N VAL A 133 4.43 -7.72 -12.43
CA VAL A 133 3.15 -7.01 -12.37
C VAL A 133 2.70 -6.93 -10.92
N VAL A 134 2.76 -5.74 -10.32
CA VAL A 134 2.30 -5.52 -8.94
C VAL A 134 0.96 -4.78 -8.92
N VAL A 135 -0.04 -5.39 -8.26
CA VAL A 135 -1.40 -4.82 -8.10
C VAL A 135 -1.65 -4.46 -6.65
N GLU A 136 -2.10 -3.24 -6.41
CA GLU A 136 -2.47 -2.75 -5.07
C GLU A 136 -3.99 -2.77 -4.90
N LEU A 137 -4.47 -3.28 -3.76
CA LEU A 137 -5.89 -3.31 -3.38
C LEU A 137 -6.17 -2.43 -2.15
N PRO A 138 -6.12 -1.09 -2.29
CA PRO A 138 -6.22 -0.15 -1.17
C PRO A 138 -7.56 -0.22 -0.43
N ASP A 139 -8.61 -0.70 -1.09
CA ASP A 139 -9.93 -0.98 -0.50
C ASP A 139 -9.92 -2.10 0.54
N ARG A 140 -8.80 -2.82 0.69
CA ARG A 140 -8.60 -3.87 1.68
C ARG A 140 -7.76 -3.46 2.89
N VAL A 141 -7.15 -2.27 2.88
CA VAL A 141 -6.26 -1.81 3.95
C VAL A 141 -6.94 -1.82 5.32
N SER A 142 -8.20 -1.40 5.43
CA SER A 142 -8.93 -1.38 6.70
C SER A 142 -9.09 -2.78 7.31
N PHE A 143 -9.34 -3.80 6.48
CA PHE A 143 -9.46 -5.20 6.92
C PHE A 143 -8.10 -5.74 7.35
N VAL A 144 -7.06 -5.43 6.58
CA VAL A 144 -5.68 -5.80 6.91
C VAL A 144 -5.27 -5.17 8.24
N VAL A 145 -5.45 -3.87 8.44
CA VAL A 145 -5.07 -3.18 9.69
C VAL A 145 -5.85 -3.72 10.90
N ALA A 146 -7.11 -4.11 10.71
CA ALA A 146 -7.89 -4.76 11.77
C ALA A 146 -7.24 -6.11 12.17
N THR A 147 -6.93 -6.96 11.19
CA THR A 147 -6.41 -8.33 11.40
C THR A 147 -4.93 -8.39 11.77
N ILE A 148 -4.06 -7.64 11.07
CA ILE A 148 -2.61 -7.62 11.27
C ILE A 148 -2.25 -7.10 12.67
N MET A 149 -3.10 -6.24 13.26
CA MET A 149 -2.83 -5.59 14.55
C MET A 149 -3.69 -6.10 15.72
N GLU A 150 -4.49 -7.16 15.54
CA GLU A 150 -5.23 -7.80 16.64
C GLU A 150 -4.46 -9.02 17.18
N GLY A 151 -3.95 -8.91 18.40
CA GLY A 151 -3.19 -9.99 19.06
C GLY A 151 -2.24 -9.57 20.19
N VAL A 152 -2.09 -8.27 20.48
CA VAL A 152 -1.27 -7.77 21.61
C VAL A 152 -2.20 -7.46 22.78
N ALA A 153 -1.90 -7.91 23.99
CA ALA A 153 -2.57 -7.42 25.20
C ALA A 153 -2.23 -5.92 25.36
N MET A 154 -3.22 -5.03 25.33
CA MET A 154 -3.00 -3.64 24.88
C MET A 154 -2.94 -2.58 25.99
N SER A 155 -2.04 -1.61 25.79
CA SER A 155 -1.95 -0.32 26.49
C SER A 155 -2.50 0.84 25.63
N ASP A 156 -2.77 2.02 26.22
CA ASP A 156 -3.24 3.21 25.47
C ASP A 156 -2.22 3.75 24.44
N SER A 157 -0.93 3.45 24.63
CA SER A 157 0.13 3.75 23.65
C SER A 157 -0.07 2.95 22.36
N ASP A 158 -0.51 1.70 22.47
CA ASP A 158 -0.71 0.80 21.32
C ASP A 158 -1.92 1.23 20.48
N ARG A 159 -2.95 1.83 21.10
CA ARG A 159 -4.10 2.39 20.37
C ARG A 159 -3.69 3.60 19.54
N SER A 160 -2.83 4.46 20.08
CA SER A 160 -2.29 5.62 19.37
C SER A 160 -1.44 5.17 18.18
N GLN A 161 -0.58 4.16 18.37
CA GLN A 161 0.20 3.56 17.29
C GLN A 161 -0.67 2.94 16.18
N ARG A 162 -1.84 2.35 16.51
CA ARG A 162 -2.79 1.86 15.48
C ARG A 162 -3.40 3.00 14.66
N VAL A 163 -3.73 4.12 15.32
CA VAL A 163 -4.21 5.31 14.61
C VAL A 163 -3.11 5.84 13.70
N ASP A 164 -1.89 5.97 14.20
CA ASP A 164 -0.73 6.44 13.41
C ASP A 164 -0.42 5.49 12.26
N ALA A 165 -0.49 4.17 12.48
CA ALA A 165 -0.31 3.14 11.46
C ALA A 165 -1.29 3.26 10.30
N LEU A 166 -2.58 3.41 10.66
CA LEU A 166 -3.64 3.57 9.69
C LEU A 166 -3.46 4.88 8.91
N LEU A 167 -3.16 5.98 9.60
CA LEU A 167 -2.93 7.29 8.97
C LEU A 167 -1.72 7.27 8.02
N ASN A 168 -0.62 6.63 8.41
CA ASN A 168 0.59 6.50 7.60
C ASN A 168 0.40 5.57 6.38
N GLY A 169 -0.50 4.58 6.49
CA GLY A 169 -0.84 3.66 5.43
C GLY A 169 -1.81 4.20 4.38
N LEU A 170 -2.49 5.32 4.67
CA LEU A 170 -3.36 5.98 3.70
C LEU A 170 -2.51 6.77 2.69
N PRO A 171 -2.80 6.67 1.38
CA PRO A 171 -2.07 7.46 0.38
C PRO A 171 -2.24 8.95 0.68
N GLU A 172 -1.12 9.65 0.90
CA GLU A 172 -1.11 11.06 1.30
C GLU A 172 -1.98 11.88 0.34
N ALA A 173 -3.10 12.38 0.87
CA ALA A 173 -4.13 13.02 0.08
C ALA A 173 -3.64 14.39 -0.38
N LEU A 174 -3.88 14.72 -1.66
CA LEU A 174 -3.65 16.08 -2.12
C LEU A 174 -4.61 17.03 -1.38
N PRO A 175 -4.15 18.22 -0.96
CA PRO A 175 -5.04 19.26 -0.45
C PRO A 175 -6.19 19.56 -1.41
N SER A 176 -7.26 20.21 -0.92
CA SER A 176 -8.37 20.59 -1.80
C SER A 176 -7.87 21.47 -2.96
N PRO A 177 -8.53 21.45 -4.14
CA PRO A 177 -8.11 22.29 -5.28
C PRO A 177 -7.93 23.77 -4.93
N GLN A 178 -8.78 24.29 -4.04
CA GLN A 178 -8.71 25.65 -3.51
C GLN A 178 -7.46 25.87 -2.64
N VAL A 179 -7.15 24.95 -1.72
CA VAL A 179 -5.93 25.04 -0.89
C VAL A 179 -4.68 25.00 -1.78
N ARG A 180 -4.66 24.17 -2.83
CA ARG A 180 -3.54 24.15 -3.79
C ARG A 180 -3.32 25.53 -4.43
N ALA A 181 -4.39 26.16 -4.91
CA ALA A 181 -4.33 27.49 -5.50
C ALA A 181 -3.89 28.56 -4.47
N LYS A 182 -4.40 28.50 -3.24
CA LYS A 182 -4.01 29.40 -2.15
C LYS A 182 -2.53 29.29 -1.81
N LEU A 183 -2.00 28.08 -1.66
CA LEU A 183 -0.58 27.82 -1.39
C LEU A 183 0.31 28.41 -2.49
N ARG A 184 -0.05 28.19 -3.76
CA ARG A 184 0.66 28.76 -4.90
C ARG A 184 0.64 30.29 -4.89
N LEU A 185 -0.54 30.90 -4.66
CA LEU A 185 -0.70 32.35 -4.65
C LEU A 185 0.02 33.01 -3.46
N ALA A 186 -0.01 32.39 -2.28
CA ALA A 186 0.70 32.88 -1.10
C ALA A 186 2.22 32.93 -1.32
N ALA A 187 2.75 32.03 -2.13
CA ALA A 187 4.15 32.00 -2.54
C ALA A 187 4.49 32.95 -3.70
N GLY A 188 3.52 33.68 -4.24
CA GLY A 188 3.70 34.56 -5.40
C GLY A 188 3.98 33.80 -6.71
N LEU A 189 3.68 32.50 -6.77
CA LEU A 189 3.96 31.65 -7.92
C LEU A 189 2.82 31.71 -8.96
N THR A 190 3.19 31.72 -10.23
CA THR A 190 2.25 31.52 -11.33
C THR A 190 1.96 30.03 -11.55
N GLN A 191 0.87 29.72 -12.25
CA GLN A 191 0.61 28.33 -12.68
C GLN A 191 1.69 27.79 -13.63
N GLN A 192 2.43 28.68 -14.31
CA GLN A 192 3.53 28.31 -15.19
C GLN A 192 4.75 27.86 -14.37
N ASP A 193 5.11 28.59 -13.30
CA ASP A 193 6.23 28.23 -12.41
C ASP A 193 6.03 26.83 -11.79
N VAL A 194 4.80 26.55 -11.35
CA VAL A 194 4.42 25.23 -10.84
C VAL A 194 4.51 24.16 -11.93
N ALA A 195 4.06 24.47 -13.15
CA ALA A 195 4.07 23.53 -14.25
C ALA A 195 5.51 23.16 -14.66
N ASP A 196 6.41 24.14 -14.71
CA ASP A 196 7.82 23.93 -15.04
C ASP A 196 8.54 23.12 -13.95
N ALA A 197 8.28 23.42 -12.67
CA ALA A 197 8.85 22.66 -11.56
C ALA A 197 8.38 21.19 -11.51
N VAL A 198 7.13 20.93 -11.91
CA VAL A 198 6.52 19.58 -11.90
C VAL A 198 6.76 18.81 -13.20
N GLY A 199 7.14 19.50 -14.28
CA GLY A 199 7.35 18.94 -15.62
C GLY A 199 6.06 18.68 -16.38
N VAL A 200 5.07 19.59 -16.29
CA VAL A 200 3.78 19.49 -16.99
C VAL A 200 3.43 20.77 -17.75
N LYS A 201 2.35 20.74 -18.54
CA LYS A 201 1.81 21.96 -19.16
C LYS A 201 1.01 22.78 -18.15
N ARG A 202 1.07 24.11 -18.22
CA ARG A 202 0.28 25.05 -17.40
C ARG A 202 -1.19 24.67 -17.26
N VAL A 203 -1.83 24.28 -18.37
CA VAL A 203 -3.24 23.90 -18.42
C VAL A 203 -3.56 22.71 -17.50
N ALA A 204 -2.61 21.80 -17.26
CA ALA A 204 -2.80 20.70 -16.31
C ALA A 204 -2.93 21.24 -14.88
N VAL A 205 -2.04 22.14 -14.46
CA VAL A 205 -2.09 22.80 -13.16
C VAL A 205 -3.39 23.57 -12.98
N THR A 206 -3.84 24.31 -14.00
CA THR A 206 -5.15 24.99 -14.00
C THR A 206 -6.29 24.01 -13.71
N ARG A 207 -6.35 22.87 -14.41
CA ARG A 207 -7.41 21.87 -14.22
C ARG A 207 -7.34 21.18 -12.85
N TRP A 208 -6.14 21.04 -12.27
CA TRP A 208 -5.96 20.47 -10.93
C TRP A 208 -6.44 21.41 -9.83
N GLU A 209 -6.17 22.71 -9.97
CA GLU A 209 -6.63 23.75 -9.04
C GLU A 209 -8.12 24.07 -9.16
N LEU A 210 -8.72 23.78 -10.32
CA LEU A 210 -10.17 23.82 -10.52
C LEU A 210 -10.87 22.50 -10.11
N GLY A 211 -10.13 21.47 -9.70
CA GLY A 211 -10.69 20.17 -9.34
C GLY A 211 -11.25 19.35 -10.50
N GLN A 212 -11.03 19.78 -11.76
CA GLN A 212 -11.54 19.11 -12.95
C GLN A 212 -10.80 17.81 -13.26
N THR A 213 -9.52 17.75 -12.90
CA THR A 213 -8.69 16.54 -13.03
C THR A 213 -7.73 16.47 -11.84
N SER A 214 -7.11 15.31 -11.62
CA SER A 214 -6.07 15.14 -10.60
C SER A 214 -4.76 14.70 -11.25
N PRO A 215 -3.61 15.13 -10.70
CA PRO A 215 -2.31 14.68 -11.17
C PRO A 215 -2.15 13.18 -10.95
N ARG A 216 -1.56 12.50 -11.94
CA ARG A 216 -1.20 11.08 -11.88
C ARG A 216 0.31 10.94 -11.68
N ARG A 217 0.78 9.77 -11.26
CA ARG A 217 2.22 9.47 -11.22
C ARG A 217 2.84 9.60 -12.63
N PRO A 218 4.10 10.08 -12.76
CA PRO A 218 5.00 10.50 -11.68
C PRO A 218 4.75 11.93 -11.16
N HIS A 219 4.07 12.79 -11.94
CA HIS A 219 3.88 14.22 -11.61
C HIS A 219 3.17 14.48 -10.28
N ARG A 220 2.31 13.55 -9.84
CA ARG A 220 1.64 13.61 -8.53
C ARG A 220 2.63 13.76 -7.38
N GLU A 221 3.76 13.07 -7.41
CA GLU A 221 4.74 13.06 -6.32
C GLU A 221 5.50 14.39 -6.26
N ASN A 222 5.95 14.89 -7.41
CA ASN A 222 6.59 16.20 -7.51
C ASN A 222 5.66 17.34 -7.07
N TYR A 223 4.39 17.26 -7.48
CA TYR A 223 3.39 18.26 -7.11
C TYR A 223 3.04 18.19 -5.62
N LEU A 224 2.92 17.00 -5.04
CA LEU A 224 2.68 16.82 -3.61
C LEU A 224 3.86 17.35 -2.79
N ARG A 225 5.11 17.04 -3.20
CA ARG A 225 6.33 17.55 -2.56
C ARG A 225 6.39 19.08 -2.59
N LEU A 226 6.05 19.70 -3.73
CA LEU A 226 5.95 21.15 -3.86
C LEU A 226 4.91 21.72 -2.88
N LEU A 227 3.69 21.17 -2.88
CA LEU A 227 2.60 21.64 -2.03
C LEU A 227 2.93 21.52 -0.53
N LYS A 228 3.62 20.45 -0.11
CA LYS A 228 4.10 20.29 1.27
C LYS A 228 5.08 21.40 1.66
N GLY A 229 6.09 21.64 0.82
CA GLY A 229 7.06 22.71 1.06
C GLY A 229 6.43 24.11 1.05
N LEU A 230 5.34 24.31 0.30
CA LEU A 230 4.54 25.54 0.35
C LEU A 230 3.71 25.62 1.64
N ALA A 231 3.09 24.53 2.08
CA ALA A 231 2.29 24.50 3.30
C ALA A 231 3.14 24.78 4.55
N ASP A 232 4.36 24.25 4.61
CA ASP A 232 5.30 24.52 5.72
C ASP A 232 5.70 26.01 5.79
N ARG A 233 5.82 26.69 4.65
CA ARG A 233 6.18 28.11 4.56
C ARG A 233 4.98 29.05 4.71
N PHE A 234 3.81 28.59 4.31
CA PHE A 234 2.57 29.38 4.25
C PHE A 234 1.42 28.65 4.98
N PRO A 235 1.54 28.42 6.30
CA PRO A 235 0.58 27.61 7.05
C PRO A 235 -0.84 28.18 7.05
N GLU A 236 -1.00 29.50 6.99
CA GLU A 236 -2.32 30.16 6.89
C GLU A 236 -3.03 29.83 5.56
N ALA A 237 -2.28 29.63 4.47
CA ALA A 237 -2.83 29.24 3.18
C ALA A 237 -3.17 27.74 3.10
N ALA A 238 -2.61 26.92 4.00
CA ALA A 238 -2.87 25.49 4.10
C ALA A 238 -4.18 25.16 4.83
N LYS A 239 -4.74 26.09 5.60
CA LYS A 239 -6.03 25.91 6.29
C LYS A 239 -7.15 25.78 5.26
N ALA A 240 -8.00 24.76 5.42
CA ALA A 240 -9.22 24.62 4.64
C ALA A 240 -10.16 25.80 4.95
N ASP A 241 -10.93 26.27 3.97
CA ASP A 241 -12.04 27.19 4.26
C ASP A 241 -13.08 26.43 5.11
N GLU A 242 -13.43 26.97 6.27
CA GLU A 242 -14.55 26.47 7.06
C GLU A 242 -15.88 26.76 6.31
N GLY A 243 -16.53 25.70 5.82
CA GLY A 243 -17.89 25.71 5.23
C GLY A 243 -17.95 24.83 3.98
N THR A 244 -18.70 23.72 3.90
CA THR A 244 -20.00 23.32 4.47
C THR A 244 -20.02 21.78 4.62
N PRO A 245 -20.71 21.18 5.60
CA PRO A 245 -20.78 19.73 5.72
C PRO A 245 -21.53 19.12 4.53
N THR A 246 -20.93 18.13 3.86
CA THR A 246 -21.62 17.21 2.96
C THR A 246 -22.64 16.40 3.79
N PRO A 247 -23.92 16.32 3.39
CA PRO A 247 -24.88 15.51 4.13
C PRO A 247 -24.52 14.04 3.95
N ALA A 248 -24.30 13.35 5.08
CA ALA A 248 -24.25 11.90 5.10
C ALA A 248 -25.62 11.38 4.65
N SER A 249 -25.62 10.66 3.52
CA SER A 249 -26.75 9.84 3.10
C SER A 249 -26.82 8.62 4.02
N ASP A 250 -27.58 8.72 5.10
CA ASP A 250 -28.11 7.54 5.76
C ASP A 250 -29.31 7.05 4.96
N SER A 251 -29.12 5.91 4.29
CA SER A 251 -30.25 5.11 3.83
C SER A 251 -30.02 3.63 4.12
N ARG A 252 -30.80 3.16 5.11
CA ARG A 252 -31.35 1.81 5.33
C ARG A 252 -30.33 0.79 5.88
N GLY A 253 -30.57 0.07 6.97
CA GLY A 253 -31.82 -0.31 7.64
C GLY A 253 -31.94 -1.84 7.64
N SER A 254 -32.02 -2.47 8.83
CA SER A 254 -32.72 -3.74 9.11
C SER A 254 -32.57 -4.10 10.58
N GLY A 255 -33.71 -4.33 11.25
CA GLY A 255 -33.84 -4.66 12.67
C GLY A 255 -35.12 -4.06 13.24
#